data_AF-A0A2P8H8U7-F1
#
_entry.id   AF-A0A2P8H8U7-F1
#
_cell.length_a   1.000
_cell.length_b   1.000
_cell.length_c   1.000
_cell.angle_alpha   90.00
_cell.angle_beta   90.00
_cell.angle_gamma   90.00
#
_symmetry.space_group_name_H-M   'P 1'
#
loop_
_entity.id
_entity.type
_entity.pdbx_description
1 polymer ?
#
loop_
_entity_poly.entity_id
_entity_poly.type
_entity_poly.pdbx_seq_one_letter_code
_entity_poly.pdbx_strand_id
1 'polypeptide(L)'
;MKYAFKALLLAALLPLTALAQDSTQFIKGSWEELTAKAQKEHKPIFIDTYFEGCHACKDMEVKVFPRPEVKKYMEENFVCTGYDVFKEAFGKDLCAKYFMTGFPTYLIISGEGKLINTGMGYQEPFQFMQFLQRNTEMYKSDKYLAGFGNSLKTDDPEFYKTFFYAKDRKYPDSAVVKTYLAAQKDFYKESVFKAMLVCRNLPANYRDFYIKNRNTYIARFGDELNTRIFEGLLRQDLSVLPKQLDEKVFAAFLAKQQAGYSAADWQFAQMYYAENYLYKTCGNAKAFLEFAIAHHDNNENRVRYMTFYLGLDLQKDPSLKDLYAKWAEPVLNEHSSLEALQSLAYMCKDGHPEQAKKYFTWAMTIAASMGNSTENYQKELSKLN
;
A
#
# COMPACT_ATOMS: atom_id res chain seq x y z
N MET A 1 4.90 60.18 51.48
CA MET A 1 3.84 59.79 50.52
C MET A 1 4.44 59.71 49.12
N LYS A 2 4.69 58.49 48.61
CA LYS A 2 4.88 58.14 47.18
C LYS A 2 5.32 56.66 47.06
N TYR A 3 4.53 55.74 47.60
CA TYR A 3 4.69 54.30 47.38
C TYR A 3 3.32 53.66 47.22
N ALA A 4 2.67 53.86 46.07
CA ALA A 4 1.41 53.18 45.74
C ALA A 4 1.13 53.26 44.24
N PHE A 5 1.97 52.67 43.39
CA PHE A 5 1.62 52.36 41.98
C PHE A 5 2.63 51.35 41.40
N LYS A 6 2.71 50.16 41.99
CA LYS A 6 3.39 48.99 41.39
C LYS A 6 2.67 47.70 41.78
N ALA A 7 1.35 47.70 41.65
CA ALA A 7 0.51 46.54 41.93
C ALA A 7 -0.53 46.36 40.82
N LEU A 8 -0.09 46.11 39.58
CA LEU A 8 -0.92 45.51 38.52
C LEU A 8 -0.06 45.24 37.27
N LEU A 9 0.76 44.19 37.30
CA LEU A 9 1.38 43.57 36.10
C LEU A 9 2.08 42.25 36.50
N LEU A 10 1.39 41.42 37.30
CA LEU A 10 1.89 40.11 37.74
C LEU A 10 0.83 39.01 37.57
N ALA A 11 0.08 39.04 36.47
CA ALA A 11 -1.00 38.08 36.19
C ALA A 11 -1.11 37.68 34.70
N ALA A 12 0.01 37.60 33.98
CA ALA A 12 0.01 37.15 32.57
C ALA A 12 1.25 36.33 32.19
N LEU A 13 1.72 35.48 33.10
CA LEU A 13 2.63 34.37 32.77
C LEU A 13 1.93 33.07 33.15
N LEU A 14 0.84 32.76 32.45
CA LEU A 14 0.45 31.37 32.28
C LEU A 14 1.55 30.71 31.46
N PRO A 15 2.25 29.68 31.96
CA PRO A 15 3.05 28.86 31.08
C PRO A 15 2.06 28.23 30.09
N LEU A 16 2.22 28.53 28.80
CA LEU A 16 1.76 27.62 27.76
C LEU A 16 2.51 26.32 28.03
N THR A 17 1.90 25.41 28.79
CA THR A 17 2.27 24.02 28.73
C THR A 17 1.94 23.61 27.30
N ALA A 18 2.96 23.64 26.45
CA ALA A 18 2.96 22.84 25.24
C ALA A 18 2.60 21.43 25.72
N LEU A 19 1.38 21.01 25.42
CA LEU A 19 1.03 19.60 25.49
C LEU A 19 1.90 18.96 24.42
N ALA A 20 3.10 18.52 24.82
CA ALA A 20 3.73 17.40 24.17
C ALA A 20 2.70 16.28 24.28
N GLN A 21 1.95 16.09 23.21
CA GLN A 21 0.95 15.05 23.12
C GLN A 21 1.74 13.75 22.92
N ASP A 22 2.31 13.24 24.01
CA ASP A 22 2.82 11.87 24.04
C ASP A 22 1.71 11.00 23.46
N SER A 23 2.02 10.22 22.44
CA SER A 23 1.07 9.34 21.79
C SER A 23 0.76 8.17 22.70
N THR A 24 -0.06 8.41 23.72
CA THR A 24 -0.50 7.47 24.77
C THR A 24 -1.11 6.18 24.24
N GLN A 25 -1.48 6.14 22.95
CA GLN A 25 -2.11 4.99 22.31
C GLN A 25 -1.15 3.80 22.15
N PHE A 26 0.15 4.04 21.92
CA PHE A 26 1.12 2.98 21.68
C PHE A 26 1.76 2.52 22.99
N ILE A 27 1.48 1.27 23.37
CA ILE A 27 2.04 0.66 24.58
C ILE A 27 3.18 -0.29 24.22
N LYS A 28 4.12 -0.45 25.16
CA LYS A 28 5.18 -1.46 25.12
C LYS A 28 4.82 -2.61 26.07
N GLY A 29 5.18 -3.82 25.69
CA GLY A 29 4.95 -5.05 26.46
C GLY A 29 5.48 -6.26 25.70
N SER A 30 5.60 -7.39 26.41
CA SER A 30 5.83 -8.69 25.80
C SER A 30 4.64 -9.13 24.93
N TRP A 31 4.87 -10.06 24.02
CA TRP A 31 3.80 -10.58 23.16
C TRP A 31 2.70 -11.25 23.98
N GLU A 32 3.07 -11.93 25.06
CA GLU A 32 2.18 -12.56 26.01
C GLU A 32 1.30 -11.53 26.74
N GLU A 33 1.88 -10.41 27.19
CA GLU A 33 1.11 -9.33 27.82
C GLU A 33 0.14 -8.64 26.85
N LEU A 34 0.59 -8.38 25.61
CA LEU A 34 -0.22 -7.75 24.59
C LEU A 34 -1.41 -8.63 24.18
N THR A 35 -1.17 -9.93 23.97
CA THR A 35 -2.23 -10.90 23.64
C THR A 35 -3.19 -11.10 24.81
N ALA A 36 -2.71 -11.19 26.05
CA ALA A 36 -3.56 -11.26 27.23
C ALA A 36 -4.44 -10.01 27.39
N LYS A 37 -3.89 -8.81 27.15
CA LYS A 37 -4.66 -7.56 27.17
C LYS A 37 -5.69 -7.52 26.05
N ALA A 38 -5.31 -7.90 24.83
CA ALA A 38 -6.20 -7.97 23.67
C ALA A 38 -7.41 -8.89 23.91
N GLN A 39 -7.17 -10.07 24.48
CA GLN A 39 -8.22 -11.01 24.87
C GLN A 39 -9.13 -10.43 25.96
N LYS A 40 -8.54 -9.83 27.01
CA LYS A 40 -9.28 -9.22 28.11
C LYS A 40 -10.17 -8.06 27.66
N GLU A 41 -9.70 -7.25 26.72
CA GLU A 41 -10.41 -6.08 26.20
C GLU A 41 -11.32 -6.40 25.00
N HIS A 42 -11.28 -7.63 24.50
CA HIS A 42 -11.95 -8.03 23.25
C HIS A 42 -11.57 -7.14 22.07
N LYS A 43 -10.31 -6.71 21.99
CA LYS A 43 -9.77 -5.86 20.92
C LYS A 43 -8.66 -6.59 20.17
N PRO A 44 -8.56 -6.45 18.83
CA PRO A 44 -7.38 -6.87 18.11
C PRO A 44 -6.17 -5.97 18.47
N ILE A 45 -4.98 -6.49 18.21
CA ILE A 45 -3.71 -5.77 18.34
C ILE A 45 -3.41 -5.09 17.03
N PHE A 46 -3.18 -3.78 17.06
CA PHE A 46 -2.59 -3.02 15.97
C PHE A 46 -1.08 -2.94 16.22
N ILE A 47 -0.28 -3.39 15.25
CA ILE A 47 1.18 -3.33 15.33
C ILE A 47 1.69 -2.43 14.20
N ASP A 48 2.35 -1.33 14.56
CA ASP A 48 3.14 -0.53 13.63
C ASP A 48 4.58 -1.07 13.57
N THR A 49 5.02 -1.49 12.39
CA THR A 49 6.41 -1.90 12.17
C THR A 49 7.15 -0.85 11.36
N TYR A 50 8.22 -0.33 11.95
CA TYR A 50 8.97 0.81 11.46
C TYR A 50 10.48 0.61 11.64
N PHE A 51 11.26 1.60 11.22
CA PHE A 51 12.67 1.71 11.57
C PHE A 51 13.11 3.17 11.63
N GLU A 52 14.19 3.45 12.35
CA GLU A 52 14.78 4.79 12.43
C GLU A 52 15.25 5.30 11.06
N GLY A 53 14.84 6.51 10.67
CA GLY A 53 15.14 7.10 9.36
C GLY A 53 14.11 6.77 8.26
N CYS A 54 13.04 6.03 8.60
CA CYS A 54 11.90 5.83 7.72
C CYS A 54 11.04 7.10 7.59
N HIS A 55 11.16 7.82 6.47
CA HIS A 55 10.42 9.07 6.23
C HIS A 55 8.89 8.87 6.24
N ALA A 56 8.39 7.86 5.51
CA ALA A 56 6.97 7.54 5.47
C ALA A 56 6.41 7.13 6.84
N CYS A 57 7.20 6.43 7.67
CA CYS A 57 6.82 6.09 9.04
C CYS A 57 6.67 7.37 9.88
N LYS A 58 7.61 8.31 9.75
CA LYS A 58 7.53 9.59 10.46
C LYS A 58 6.32 10.41 10.03
N ASP A 59 5.96 10.37 8.75
CA ASP A 59 4.76 11.03 8.25
C ASP A 59 3.48 10.47 8.90
N MET A 60 3.37 9.16 9.10
CA MET A 60 2.25 8.58 9.85
C MET A 60 2.22 9.06 11.30
N GLU A 61 3.37 9.01 11.97
CA GLU A 61 3.53 9.42 13.38
C GLU A 61 3.15 10.88 13.62
N VAL A 62 3.44 11.78 12.66
CA VAL A 62 3.23 13.23 12.82
C VAL A 62 1.90 13.69 12.22
N LYS A 63 1.47 13.14 11.08
CA LYS A 63 0.34 13.66 10.29
C LYS A 63 -0.95 12.87 10.46
N VAL A 64 -0.86 11.60 10.88
CA VAL A 64 -1.98 10.64 10.84
C VAL A 64 -2.36 10.17 12.24
N PHE A 65 -1.46 9.49 12.94
CA PHE A 65 -1.71 8.91 14.26
C PHE A 65 -2.17 9.91 15.34
N PRO A 66 -1.70 11.17 15.38
CA PRO A 66 -2.14 12.13 16.39
C PRO A 66 -3.49 12.78 16.10
N ARG A 67 -4.06 12.56 14.90
CA ARG A 67 -5.34 13.16 14.51
C ARG A 67 -6.43 12.72 15.50
N PRO A 68 -7.23 13.64 16.07
CA PRO A 68 -8.17 13.32 17.14
C PRO A 68 -9.11 12.15 16.82
N GLU A 69 -9.62 12.09 15.59
CA GLU A 69 -10.50 11.04 15.08
C GLU A 69 -9.78 9.69 14.96
N VAL A 70 -8.55 9.67 14.45
CA VAL A 70 -7.72 8.47 14.31
C VAL A 70 -7.34 7.94 15.69
N LYS A 71 -6.78 8.81 16.53
CA LYS A 71 -6.37 8.48 17.91
C LYS A 71 -7.52 7.89 18.70
N LYS A 72 -8.67 8.56 18.71
CA LYS A 72 -9.87 8.10 19.42
C LYS A 72 -10.31 6.72 18.93
N TYR A 73 -10.38 6.52 17.61
CA TYR A 73 -10.77 5.24 17.05
C TYR A 73 -9.80 4.11 17.41
N MET A 74 -8.49 4.40 17.39
CA MET A 74 -7.45 3.44 17.77
C MET A 74 -7.56 3.03 19.24
N GLU A 75 -7.68 3.99 20.16
CA GLU A 75 -7.82 3.73 21.61
C GLU A 75 -9.10 2.92 21.93
N GLU A 76 -10.20 3.20 21.24
CA GLU A 76 -11.48 2.52 21.44
C GLU A 76 -11.49 1.09 20.88
N ASN A 77 -10.78 0.81 19.80
CA ASN A 77 -10.94 -0.44 19.04
C ASN A 77 -9.70 -1.36 19.02
N PHE A 78 -8.52 -0.89 19.43
CA PHE A 78 -7.28 -1.65 19.30
C PHE A 78 -6.40 -1.60 20.56
N VAL A 79 -5.63 -2.65 20.77
CA VAL A 79 -4.41 -2.59 21.59
C VAL A 79 -3.26 -2.20 20.66
N CYS A 80 -2.77 -0.96 20.74
CA CYS A 80 -1.76 -0.47 19.80
C CYS A 80 -0.35 -0.64 20.35
N THR A 81 0.55 -1.18 19.52
CA THR A 81 1.98 -1.29 19.82
C THR A 81 2.80 -1.04 18.57
N GLY A 82 4.12 -0.89 18.72
CA GLY A 82 5.01 -0.72 17.58
C GLY A 82 6.40 -1.25 17.85
N TYR A 83 7.08 -1.68 16.79
CA TYR A 83 8.42 -2.27 16.85
C TYR A 83 9.34 -1.70 15.78
N ASP A 84 10.53 -1.27 16.21
CA ASP A 84 11.66 -0.99 15.33
C ASP A 84 12.27 -2.33 14.88
N VAL A 85 12.08 -2.68 13.61
CA VAL A 85 12.43 -4.00 13.06
C VAL A 85 13.94 -4.27 12.97
N PHE A 86 14.77 -3.23 13.10
CA PHE A 86 16.23 -3.37 13.09
C PHE A 86 16.85 -3.36 14.49
N LYS A 87 16.10 -2.92 15.51
CA LYS A 87 16.56 -2.88 16.91
C LYS A 87 15.92 -3.96 17.78
N GLU A 88 14.68 -4.34 17.48
CA GLU A 88 13.89 -5.26 18.29
C GLU A 88 13.78 -6.63 17.59
N ALA A 89 14.30 -7.69 18.22
CA ALA A 89 14.29 -9.04 17.64
C ALA A 89 12.88 -9.51 17.25
N PHE A 90 11.88 -9.16 18.07
CA PHE A 90 10.48 -9.46 17.81
C PHE A 90 9.97 -8.79 16.52
N GLY A 91 10.36 -7.54 16.25
CA GLY A 91 10.02 -6.86 14.99
C GLY A 91 10.60 -7.59 13.77
N LYS A 92 11.82 -8.14 13.90
CA LYS A 92 12.46 -8.96 12.87
C LYS A 92 11.73 -10.30 12.66
N ASP A 93 11.28 -10.94 13.74
CA ASP A 93 10.48 -12.17 13.66
C ASP A 93 9.13 -11.95 12.98
N LEU A 94 8.47 -10.82 13.25
CA LEU A 94 7.25 -10.43 12.52
C LEU A 94 7.55 -10.29 11.01
N CYS A 95 8.68 -9.67 10.64
CA CYS A 95 9.06 -9.51 9.23
C CYS A 95 9.19 -10.86 8.53
N ALA A 96 9.85 -11.82 9.16
CA ALA A 96 10.00 -13.17 8.62
C ALA A 96 8.66 -13.91 8.58
N LYS A 97 7.84 -13.78 9.63
CA LYS A 97 6.54 -14.46 9.71
C LYS A 97 5.57 -13.99 8.62
N TYR A 98 5.46 -12.68 8.39
CA TYR A 98 4.45 -12.08 7.51
C TYR A 98 5.01 -11.51 6.20
N PHE A 99 6.26 -11.85 5.86
CA PHE A 99 6.96 -11.41 4.66
C PHE A 99 6.99 -9.88 4.50
N MET A 100 7.40 -9.15 5.54
CA MET A 100 7.48 -7.69 5.48
C MET A 100 8.82 -7.23 4.92
N THR A 101 8.78 -6.61 3.74
CA THR A 101 9.99 -6.13 3.06
C THR A 101 10.06 -4.62 2.87
N GLY A 102 9.01 -3.88 3.25
CA GLY A 102 8.91 -2.42 3.18
C GLY A 102 8.21 -1.87 4.41
N PHE A 103 8.38 -0.58 4.69
CA PHE A 103 7.88 0.07 5.91
C PHE A 103 7.34 1.47 5.62
N PRO A 104 6.36 1.98 6.40
CA PRO A 104 5.71 1.28 7.51
C PRO A 104 4.87 0.09 7.03
N THR A 105 4.77 -0.95 7.85
CA THR A 105 3.80 -2.03 7.64
C THR A 105 2.98 -2.19 8.93
N TYR A 106 1.67 -2.20 8.79
CA TYR A 106 0.72 -2.40 9.88
C TYR A 106 0.23 -3.84 9.89
N LEU A 107 0.18 -4.46 11.07
CA LEU A 107 -0.42 -5.77 11.27
C LEU A 107 -1.63 -5.63 12.19
N ILE A 108 -2.74 -6.29 11.82
CA ILE A 108 -3.89 -6.47 12.71
C ILE A 108 -3.94 -7.93 13.10
N ILE A 109 -3.74 -8.22 14.39
CA ILE A 109 -3.66 -9.59 14.90
C ILE A 109 -4.67 -9.76 16.04
N SER A 110 -5.43 -10.86 16.07
CA SER A 110 -6.34 -11.14 17.18
C SER A 110 -5.59 -11.51 18.46
N GLY A 111 -6.28 -11.51 19.61
CA GLY A 111 -5.70 -11.97 20.88
C GLY A 111 -5.24 -13.43 20.86
N GLU A 112 -5.74 -14.25 19.93
CA GLU A 112 -5.34 -15.66 19.72
C GLU A 112 -4.18 -15.81 18.72
N GLY A 113 -3.64 -14.71 18.20
CA GLY A 113 -2.56 -14.72 17.22
C GLY A 113 -3.00 -14.91 15.76
N LYS A 114 -4.30 -14.85 15.44
CA LYS A 114 -4.78 -14.92 14.04
C LYS A 114 -4.47 -13.60 13.33
N LEU A 115 -3.76 -13.65 12.20
CA LEU A 115 -3.55 -12.45 11.38
C LEU A 115 -4.84 -12.07 10.66
N ILE A 116 -5.46 -10.95 11.04
CA ILE A 116 -6.68 -10.46 10.42
C ILE A 116 -6.37 -9.85 9.06
N ASN A 117 -5.38 -8.96 9.00
CA ASN A 117 -4.96 -8.28 7.78
C ASN A 117 -3.63 -7.55 7.95
N THR A 118 -3.09 -7.05 6.83
CA THR A 118 -1.91 -6.18 6.78
C THR A 118 -2.21 -4.88 6.03
N GLY A 119 -1.58 -3.78 6.41
CA GLY A 119 -1.53 -2.54 5.64
C GLY A 119 -0.08 -2.12 5.41
N MET A 120 0.21 -1.34 4.36
CA MET A 120 1.59 -0.94 4.04
C MET A 120 1.64 0.51 3.56
N GLY A 121 2.77 1.15 3.84
CA GLY A 121 3.10 2.48 3.37
C GLY A 121 2.37 3.58 4.14
N TYR A 122 2.71 4.82 3.77
CA TYR A 122 1.95 5.98 4.21
C TYR A 122 0.51 5.89 3.68
N GLN A 123 -0.45 6.21 4.53
CA GLN A 123 -1.87 6.30 4.19
C GLN A 123 -2.40 7.64 4.69
N GLU A 124 -3.10 8.36 3.82
CA GLU A 124 -3.77 9.59 4.25
C GLU A 124 -4.80 9.27 5.36
N PRO A 125 -5.05 10.18 6.33
CA PRO A 125 -5.97 9.96 7.44
C PRO A 125 -7.31 9.31 7.07
N PHE A 126 -7.94 9.74 5.97
CA PHE A 126 -9.19 9.14 5.49
C PHE A 126 -9.03 7.67 5.09
N GLN A 127 -7.99 7.34 4.31
CA GLN A 127 -7.69 5.97 3.89
C GLN A 127 -7.29 5.09 5.08
N PHE A 128 -6.49 5.64 5.99
CA PHE A 128 -6.09 4.95 7.21
C PHE A 128 -7.29 4.66 8.12
N MET A 129 -8.24 5.60 8.23
CA MET A 129 -9.48 5.38 8.96
C MET A 129 -10.32 4.26 8.33
N GLN A 130 -10.45 4.21 7.01
CA GLN A 130 -11.12 3.10 6.31
C GLN A 130 -10.43 1.76 6.57
N PHE A 131 -9.09 1.75 6.58
CA PHE A 131 -8.31 0.57 6.95
C PHE A 131 -8.62 0.12 8.38
N LEU A 132 -8.63 1.01 9.37
CA LEU A 132 -8.99 0.67 10.76
C LEU A 132 -10.41 0.09 10.84
N GLN A 133 -11.40 0.77 10.25
CA GLN A 133 -12.81 0.38 10.28
C GLN A 133 -13.05 -1.00 9.67
N ARG A 134 -12.52 -1.23 8.46
CA ARG A 134 -12.61 -2.52 7.78
C ARG A 134 -12.04 -3.66 8.62
N ASN A 135 -10.92 -3.42 9.29
CA ASN A 135 -10.26 -4.45 10.09
C ASN A 135 -10.97 -4.71 11.43
N THR A 136 -11.60 -3.70 12.01
CA THR A 136 -12.53 -3.90 13.14
C THR A 136 -13.74 -4.75 12.73
N GLU A 137 -14.31 -4.54 11.53
CA GLU A 137 -15.41 -5.37 11.00
C GLU A 137 -14.98 -6.81 10.71
N MET A 138 -13.80 -6.99 10.11
CA MET A 138 -13.23 -8.32 9.87
C MET A 138 -13.02 -9.08 11.19
N TYR A 139 -12.44 -8.43 12.20
CA TYR A 139 -12.27 -9.00 13.53
C TYR A 139 -13.60 -9.42 14.16
N LYS A 140 -14.60 -8.53 14.17
CA LYS A 140 -15.94 -8.81 14.71
C LYS A 140 -16.65 -9.96 13.99
N SER A 141 -16.29 -10.21 12.73
CA SER A 141 -16.85 -11.28 11.90
C SER A 141 -16.00 -12.57 11.91
N ASP A 142 -14.98 -12.67 12.78
CA ASP A 142 -13.98 -13.75 12.82
C ASP A 142 -13.36 -14.05 11.43
N LYS A 143 -13.10 -13.01 10.64
CA LYS A 143 -12.41 -13.11 9.34
C LYS A 143 -10.92 -12.81 9.49
N TYR A 144 -10.09 -13.72 9.00
CA TYR A 144 -8.63 -13.64 9.08
C TYR A 144 -7.94 -14.36 7.92
N LEU A 145 -6.66 -14.07 7.72
CA LEU A 145 -5.79 -14.67 6.73
C LEU A 145 -5.32 -16.06 7.21
N ALA A 146 -6.19 -17.06 7.03
CA ALA A 146 -6.00 -18.43 7.51
C ALA A 146 -4.82 -19.19 6.88
N GLY A 147 -4.12 -18.61 5.90
CA GLY A 147 -2.88 -19.15 5.35
C GLY A 147 -1.70 -19.04 6.31
N PHE A 148 -1.75 -18.11 7.27
CA PHE A 148 -0.73 -17.98 8.31
C PHE A 148 -1.18 -18.70 9.58
N GLY A 149 -0.31 -19.55 10.13
CA GLY A 149 -0.54 -20.15 11.43
C GLY A 149 -0.45 -19.11 12.55
N ASN A 150 -1.19 -19.34 13.64
CA ASN A 150 -1.30 -18.40 14.77
C ASN A 150 -0.01 -18.25 15.58
N SER A 151 0.96 -19.16 15.41
CA SER A 151 2.27 -19.06 16.06
C SER A 151 3.25 -18.27 15.20
N LEU A 152 4.07 -17.45 15.85
CA LEU A 152 5.23 -16.82 15.23
C LEU A 152 6.31 -17.83 14.86
N LYS A 153 6.35 -18.98 15.53
CA LYS A 153 7.26 -20.07 15.15
C LYS A 153 6.76 -20.72 13.86
N THR A 154 7.63 -20.77 12.86
CA THR A 154 7.32 -21.31 11.54
C THR A 154 8.32 -22.39 11.17
N ASP A 155 7.88 -23.34 10.33
CA ASP A 155 8.72 -24.41 9.80
C ASP A 155 9.42 -24.00 8.49
N ASP A 156 9.80 -22.72 8.40
CA ASP A 156 10.34 -22.15 7.17
C ASP A 156 11.71 -22.75 6.81
N PRO A 157 11.97 -22.98 5.50
CA PRO A 157 13.23 -23.54 5.05
C PRO A 157 14.40 -22.58 5.27
N GLU A 158 15.62 -23.11 5.37
CA GLU A 158 16.80 -22.33 5.75
C GLU A 158 17.11 -21.17 4.78
N PHE A 159 16.86 -21.36 3.48
CA PHE A 159 17.04 -20.29 2.50
C PHE A 159 16.09 -19.09 2.74
N TYR A 160 14.90 -19.36 3.28
CA TYR A 160 13.92 -18.32 3.61
C TYR A 160 14.32 -17.60 4.90
N LYS A 161 14.76 -18.34 5.91
CA LYS A 161 15.32 -17.76 7.14
C LYS A 161 16.51 -16.87 6.83
N THR A 162 17.44 -17.35 6.01
CA THR A 162 18.61 -16.57 5.58
C THR A 162 18.21 -15.23 4.95
N PHE A 163 17.15 -15.20 4.13
CA PHE A 163 16.65 -13.97 3.50
C PHE A 163 16.26 -12.88 4.50
N PHE A 164 15.68 -13.24 5.65
CA PHE A 164 15.28 -12.27 6.69
C PHE A 164 16.31 -12.05 7.79
N TYR A 165 17.09 -13.10 8.13
CA TYR A 165 17.96 -13.07 9.30
C TYR A 165 19.41 -12.69 9.00
N ALA A 166 19.87 -12.83 7.75
CA ALA A 166 21.20 -12.37 7.36
C ALA A 166 21.34 -10.85 7.48
N LYS A 167 22.60 -10.38 7.61
CA LYS A 167 22.93 -8.95 7.65
C LYS A 167 22.45 -8.22 6.39
N ASP A 168 22.66 -8.84 5.23
CA ASP A 168 22.23 -8.32 3.94
C ASP A 168 21.11 -9.21 3.40
N ARG A 169 19.95 -8.62 3.09
CA ARG A 169 18.85 -9.33 2.46
C ARG A 169 19.23 -9.70 1.02
N LYS A 170 19.44 -10.99 0.79
CA LYS A 170 19.76 -11.55 -0.54
C LYS A 170 18.75 -12.61 -0.92
N TYR A 171 18.17 -12.47 -2.11
CA TYR A 171 17.29 -13.50 -2.66
C TYR A 171 18.05 -14.83 -2.80
N PRO A 172 17.42 -15.96 -2.46
CA PRO A 172 18.03 -17.28 -2.58
C PRO A 172 18.25 -17.69 -4.04
N ASP A 173 19.13 -18.66 -4.26
CA ASP A 173 19.29 -19.29 -5.56
C ASP A 173 17.97 -19.96 -5.99
N SER A 174 17.54 -19.65 -7.22
CA SER A 174 16.31 -20.20 -7.77
C SER A 174 16.32 -21.73 -7.87
N ALA A 175 17.47 -22.37 -8.11
CA ALA A 175 17.58 -23.83 -8.15
C ALA A 175 17.28 -24.47 -6.78
N VAL A 176 17.73 -23.85 -5.69
CA VAL A 176 17.48 -24.30 -4.31
C VAL A 176 15.99 -24.20 -4.00
N VAL A 177 15.37 -23.05 -4.29
CA VAL A 177 13.94 -22.85 -4.03
C VAL A 177 13.09 -23.80 -4.88
N LYS A 178 13.42 -23.98 -6.17
CA LYS A 178 12.71 -24.90 -7.06
C LYS A 178 12.80 -26.35 -6.59
N THR A 179 13.97 -26.80 -6.14
CA THR A 179 14.16 -28.14 -5.55
C THR A 179 13.27 -28.34 -4.34
N TYR A 180 13.23 -27.34 -3.43
CA TYR A 180 12.34 -27.38 -2.27
C TYR A 180 10.87 -27.47 -2.67
N LEU A 181 10.42 -26.61 -3.60
CA LEU A 181 9.03 -26.58 -4.09
C LEU A 181 8.62 -27.90 -4.76
N ALA A 182 9.51 -28.52 -5.54
CA ALA A 182 9.25 -29.78 -6.22
C ALA A 182 8.99 -30.96 -5.25
N ALA A 183 9.50 -30.89 -4.02
CA ALA A 183 9.30 -31.92 -3.00
C ALA A 183 7.99 -31.77 -2.21
N GLN A 184 7.28 -30.64 -2.35
CA GLN A 184 6.08 -30.37 -1.56
C GLN A 184 4.85 -31.02 -2.17
N LYS A 185 3.93 -31.45 -1.30
CA LYS A 185 2.61 -32.00 -1.70
C LYS A 185 1.45 -31.06 -1.38
N ASP A 186 1.61 -30.24 -0.36
CA ASP A 186 0.63 -29.21 0.02
C ASP A 186 1.08 -27.84 -0.51
N PHE A 187 0.46 -27.42 -1.61
CA PHE A 187 0.79 -26.15 -2.26
C PHE A 187 0.21 -24.93 -1.51
N TYR A 188 -0.68 -25.14 -0.55
CA TYR A 188 -1.29 -24.08 0.26
C TYR A 188 -0.62 -23.90 1.63
N LYS A 189 0.41 -24.68 1.92
CA LYS A 189 1.16 -24.59 3.18
C LYS A 189 1.89 -23.24 3.28
N GLU A 190 1.90 -22.66 4.49
CA GLU A 190 2.52 -21.35 4.77
C GLU A 190 3.98 -21.28 4.28
N SER A 191 4.82 -22.25 4.64
CA SER A 191 6.22 -22.29 4.23
C SER A 191 6.42 -22.50 2.73
N VAL A 192 5.44 -23.07 2.03
CA VAL A 192 5.44 -23.22 0.57
C VAL A 192 5.09 -21.90 -0.10
N PHE A 193 4.05 -21.20 0.37
CA PHE A 193 3.70 -19.87 -0.11
C PHE A 193 4.85 -18.87 0.10
N LYS A 194 5.49 -18.90 1.27
CA LYS A 194 6.69 -18.11 1.58
C LYS A 194 7.87 -18.42 0.66
N ALA A 195 8.08 -19.70 0.32
CA ALA A 195 9.08 -20.08 -0.66
C ALA A 195 8.76 -19.52 -2.06
N MET A 196 7.49 -19.43 -2.45
CA MET A 196 7.08 -18.81 -3.71
C MET A 196 7.43 -17.32 -3.77
N LEU A 197 7.26 -16.59 -2.66
CA LEU A 197 7.57 -15.15 -2.57
C LEU A 197 9.06 -14.82 -2.78
N VAL A 198 9.96 -15.76 -2.49
CA VAL A 198 11.41 -15.60 -2.69
C VAL A 198 11.92 -16.32 -3.95
N CYS A 199 11.04 -16.95 -4.73
CA CYS A 199 11.39 -17.63 -5.96
C CYS A 199 11.29 -16.67 -7.14
N ARG A 200 12.42 -16.32 -7.77
CA ARG A 200 12.42 -15.38 -8.93
C ARG A 200 11.61 -15.90 -10.12
N ASN A 201 11.63 -17.21 -10.34
CA ASN A 201 10.94 -17.88 -11.43
C ASN A 201 10.29 -19.16 -10.90
N LEU A 202 8.97 -19.17 -10.78
CA LEU A 202 8.25 -20.35 -10.29
C LEU A 202 8.35 -21.52 -11.30
N PRO A 203 8.41 -22.77 -10.83
CA PRO A 203 8.19 -23.94 -11.68
C PRO A 203 6.85 -23.87 -12.43
N ALA A 204 6.77 -24.44 -13.64
CA ALA A 204 5.56 -24.39 -14.47
C ALA A 204 4.33 -24.95 -13.75
N ASN A 205 4.47 -26.09 -13.07
CA ASN A 205 3.38 -26.69 -12.29
C ASN A 205 2.89 -25.78 -11.14
N TYR A 206 3.78 -25.03 -10.51
CA TYR A 206 3.41 -24.04 -9.48
C TYR A 206 2.74 -22.81 -10.08
N ARG A 207 3.24 -22.33 -11.22
CA ARG A 207 2.62 -21.22 -11.96
C ARG A 207 1.18 -21.55 -12.33
N ASP A 208 0.96 -22.69 -12.99
CA ASP A 208 -0.36 -23.10 -13.46
C ASP A 208 -1.33 -23.29 -12.28
N PHE A 209 -0.85 -23.95 -11.22
CA PHE A 209 -1.66 -24.13 -10.00
C PHE A 209 -1.98 -22.80 -9.33
N TYR A 210 -1.01 -21.90 -9.19
CA TYR A 210 -1.21 -20.60 -8.57
C TYR A 210 -2.25 -19.77 -9.32
N ILE A 211 -2.11 -19.64 -10.65
CA ILE A 211 -3.05 -18.87 -11.48
C ILE A 211 -4.46 -19.45 -11.36
N LYS A 212 -4.61 -20.77 -11.47
CA LYS A 212 -5.92 -21.44 -11.36
C LYS A 212 -6.59 -21.26 -9.99
N ASN A 213 -5.80 -21.12 -8.91
CA ASN A 213 -6.29 -21.05 -7.54
C ASN A 213 -6.04 -19.69 -6.87
N ARG A 214 -5.81 -18.63 -7.66
CA ARG A 214 -5.35 -17.33 -7.14
C ARG A 214 -6.30 -16.73 -6.09
N ASN A 215 -7.61 -16.82 -6.31
CA ASN A 215 -8.61 -16.37 -5.33
C ASN A 215 -8.48 -17.07 -3.96
N THR A 216 -8.16 -18.36 -3.95
CA THR A 216 -7.91 -19.11 -2.72
C THR A 216 -6.63 -18.64 -2.04
N TYR A 217 -5.56 -18.37 -2.79
CA TYR A 217 -4.35 -17.79 -2.20
C TYR A 217 -4.57 -16.38 -1.66
N ILE A 218 -5.34 -15.52 -2.35
CA ILE A 218 -5.69 -14.18 -1.88
C ILE A 218 -6.48 -14.26 -0.58
N ALA A 219 -7.49 -15.13 -0.50
CA ALA A 219 -8.28 -15.32 0.72
C ALA A 219 -7.42 -15.82 1.90
N ARG A 220 -6.41 -16.66 1.63
CA ARG A 220 -5.54 -17.23 2.67
C ARG A 220 -4.41 -16.31 3.11
N PHE A 221 -3.79 -15.58 2.18
CA PHE A 221 -2.51 -14.90 2.41
C PHE A 221 -2.56 -13.38 2.15
N GLY A 222 -3.72 -12.85 1.76
CA GLY A 222 -3.91 -11.43 1.47
C GLY A 222 -3.54 -11.05 0.05
N ASP A 223 -4.12 -9.96 -0.45
CA ASP A 223 -3.93 -9.51 -1.84
C ASP A 223 -2.50 -9.02 -2.10
N GLU A 224 -1.92 -8.24 -1.20
CA GLU A 224 -0.59 -7.62 -1.32
C GLU A 224 0.51 -8.64 -1.69
N LEU A 225 0.64 -9.73 -0.92
CA LEU A 225 1.66 -10.74 -1.15
C LEU A 225 1.38 -11.55 -2.44
N ASN A 226 0.11 -11.77 -2.74
CA ASN A 226 -0.31 -12.45 -3.96
C ASN A 226 -0.01 -11.63 -5.22
N THR A 227 -0.24 -10.32 -5.16
CA THR A 227 0.12 -9.40 -6.23
C THR A 227 1.61 -9.46 -6.53
N ARG A 228 2.49 -9.56 -5.52
CA ARG A 228 3.95 -9.73 -5.74
C ARG A 228 4.31 -11.00 -6.51
N ILE A 229 3.70 -12.13 -6.16
CA ILE A 229 3.89 -13.39 -6.90
C ILE A 229 3.40 -13.22 -8.33
N PHE A 230 2.20 -12.65 -8.49
CA PHE A 230 1.59 -12.50 -9.79
C PHE A 230 2.41 -11.59 -10.71
N GLU A 231 2.85 -10.42 -10.24
CA GLU A 231 3.74 -9.53 -10.99
C GLU A 231 5.08 -10.19 -11.33
N GLY A 232 5.62 -11.04 -10.45
CA GLY A 232 6.81 -11.84 -10.75
C GLY A 232 6.61 -12.75 -11.97
N LEU A 233 5.46 -13.42 -12.03
CA LEU A 233 5.06 -14.26 -13.17
C LEU A 233 4.92 -13.44 -14.46
N LEU A 234 4.21 -12.32 -14.40
CA LEU A 234 3.98 -11.44 -15.55
C LEU A 234 5.29 -10.83 -16.07
N ARG A 235 6.20 -10.43 -15.16
CA ARG A 235 7.53 -9.94 -15.54
C ARG A 235 8.33 -10.99 -16.31
N GLN A 236 8.22 -12.26 -15.93
CA GLN A 236 8.88 -13.35 -16.63
C GLN A 236 8.32 -13.50 -18.06
N ASP A 237 7.01 -13.36 -18.25
CA ASP A 237 6.39 -13.50 -19.57
C ASP A 237 6.88 -12.45 -20.57
N LEU A 238 7.14 -11.22 -20.10
CA LEU A 238 7.64 -10.13 -20.94
C LEU A 238 9.04 -10.40 -21.54
N SER A 239 9.81 -11.36 -21.00
CA SER A 239 11.16 -11.66 -21.47
C SER A 239 11.24 -12.18 -22.91
N VAL A 240 10.11 -12.62 -23.48
CA VAL A 240 10.03 -13.12 -24.86
C VAL A 240 9.82 -12.02 -25.90
N LEU A 241 9.48 -10.80 -25.46
CA LEU A 241 9.15 -9.70 -26.35
C LEU A 241 10.42 -8.94 -26.80
N PRO A 242 10.46 -8.42 -28.04
CA PRO A 242 11.57 -7.62 -28.54
C PRO A 242 11.65 -6.27 -27.84
N LYS A 243 12.85 -5.66 -27.76
CA LYS A 243 13.03 -4.36 -27.10
C LYS A 243 12.35 -3.20 -27.84
N GLN A 244 12.26 -3.29 -29.16
CA GLN A 244 11.51 -2.36 -29.99
C GLN A 244 10.08 -2.86 -30.17
N LEU A 245 9.13 -1.94 -30.18
CA LEU A 245 7.72 -2.27 -30.34
C LEU A 245 7.47 -2.91 -31.72
N ASP A 246 6.98 -4.14 -31.71
CA ASP A 246 6.28 -4.76 -32.83
C ASP A 246 4.82 -5.00 -32.39
N GLU A 247 3.91 -4.22 -32.96
CA GLU A 247 2.49 -4.24 -32.58
C GLU A 247 1.84 -5.60 -32.84
N LYS A 248 2.23 -6.30 -33.90
CA LYS A 248 1.67 -7.62 -34.24
C LYS A 248 2.15 -8.66 -33.24
N VAL A 249 3.44 -8.63 -32.89
CA VAL A 249 4.02 -9.52 -31.88
C VAL A 249 3.38 -9.27 -30.52
N PHE A 250 3.20 -8.00 -30.13
CA PHE A 250 2.57 -7.67 -28.85
C PHE A 250 1.09 -8.09 -28.80
N ALA A 251 0.32 -7.84 -29.85
CA ALA A 251 -1.07 -8.28 -29.94
C ALA A 251 -1.19 -9.81 -29.87
N ALA A 252 -0.34 -10.55 -30.59
CA ALA A 252 -0.30 -12.01 -30.53
C ALA A 252 0.11 -12.53 -29.14
N PHE A 253 1.05 -11.85 -28.48
CA PHE A 253 1.44 -12.14 -27.10
C PHE A 253 0.26 -11.98 -26.15
N LEU A 254 -0.47 -10.84 -26.21
CA LEU A 254 -1.63 -10.61 -25.35
C LEU A 254 -2.71 -11.67 -25.56
N ALA A 255 -3.04 -11.98 -26.83
CA ALA A 255 -4.04 -13.01 -27.15
C ALA A 255 -3.66 -14.39 -26.60
N LYS A 256 -2.36 -14.75 -26.66
CA LYS A 256 -1.87 -16.00 -26.06
C LYS A 256 -2.00 -15.99 -24.54
N GLN A 257 -1.63 -14.89 -23.88
CA GLN A 257 -1.66 -14.81 -22.42
C GLN A 257 -3.10 -14.81 -21.89
N GLN A 258 -4.02 -14.10 -22.55
CA GLN A 258 -5.42 -13.99 -22.15
C GLN A 258 -6.10 -15.35 -21.93
N ALA A 259 -5.76 -16.35 -22.75
CA ALA A 259 -6.32 -17.69 -22.64
C ALA A 259 -6.03 -18.40 -21.29
N GLY A 260 -5.02 -17.94 -20.55
CA GLY A 260 -4.63 -18.51 -19.26
C GLY A 260 -5.25 -17.83 -18.03
N TYR A 261 -6.01 -16.74 -18.19
CA TYR A 261 -6.47 -15.91 -17.08
C TYR A 261 -7.99 -15.80 -16.99
N SER A 262 -8.49 -15.62 -15.76
CA SER A 262 -9.86 -15.15 -15.53
C SER A 262 -10.02 -13.72 -16.06
N ALA A 263 -11.27 -13.26 -16.30
CA ALA A 263 -11.49 -11.87 -16.74
C ALA A 263 -10.91 -10.84 -15.76
N ALA A 264 -11.02 -11.09 -14.46
CA ALA A 264 -10.50 -10.21 -13.42
C ALA A 264 -8.96 -10.18 -13.40
N ASP A 265 -8.32 -11.36 -13.44
CA ASP A 265 -6.85 -11.44 -13.49
C ASP A 265 -6.31 -10.89 -14.81
N TRP A 266 -7.05 -11.09 -15.91
CA TRP A 266 -6.67 -10.58 -17.22
C TRP A 266 -6.64 -9.06 -17.23
N GLN A 267 -7.63 -8.38 -16.62
CA GLN A 267 -7.63 -6.91 -16.54
C GLN A 267 -6.35 -6.38 -15.88
N PHE A 268 -5.93 -7.01 -14.78
CA PHE A 268 -4.67 -6.67 -14.13
C PHE A 268 -3.46 -7.00 -15.02
N ALA A 269 -3.42 -8.23 -15.57
CA ALA A 269 -2.29 -8.72 -16.36
C ALA A 269 -2.06 -7.90 -17.63
N GLN A 270 -3.11 -7.61 -18.40
CA GLN A 270 -2.99 -6.84 -19.64
C GLN A 270 -2.45 -5.44 -19.39
N MET A 271 -2.87 -4.80 -18.29
CA MET A 271 -2.36 -3.49 -17.90
C MET A 271 -0.92 -3.53 -17.42
N TYR A 272 -0.56 -4.56 -16.64
CA TYR A 272 0.83 -4.79 -16.26
C TYR A 272 1.72 -4.97 -17.50
N TYR A 273 1.29 -5.76 -18.49
CA TYR A 273 2.02 -5.96 -19.72
C TYR A 273 2.16 -4.68 -20.52
N ALA A 274 1.07 -3.93 -20.71
CA ALA A 274 1.08 -2.67 -21.45
C ALA A 274 2.02 -1.65 -20.82
N GLU A 275 1.93 -1.42 -19.51
CA GLU A 275 2.80 -0.47 -18.81
C GLU A 275 4.28 -0.87 -18.90
N ASN A 276 4.60 -2.13 -18.60
CA ASN A 276 6.01 -2.55 -18.54
C ASN A 276 6.62 -2.75 -19.94
N TYR A 277 5.80 -3.05 -20.95
CA TYR A 277 6.28 -3.24 -22.32
C TYR A 277 6.21 -1.95 -23.15
N LEU A 278 5.02 -1.40 -23.36
CA LEU A 278 4.84 -0.23 -24.23
C LEU A 278 5.58 0.99 -23.69
N TYR A 279 5.44 1.25 -22.39
CA TYR A 279 6.10 2.39 -21.78
C TYR A 279 7.52 2.07 -21.30
N LYS A 280 7.71 1.17 -20.33
CA LYS A 280 9.04 1.00 -19.70
C LYS A 280 10.09 0.37 -20.62
N THR A 281 9.70 -0.53 -21.52
CA THR A 281 10.64 -1.20 -22.44
C THR A 281 10.80 -0.42 -23.74
N CYS A 282 9.68 -0.05 -24.38
CA CYS A 282 9.70 0.59 -25.69
C CYS A 282 9.79 2.13 -25.63
N GLY A 283 9.59 2.74 -24.47
CA GLY A 283 9.61 4.20 -24.30
C GLY A 283 8.40 4.91 -24.94
N ASN A 284 7.30 4.20 -25.19
CA ASN A 284 6.15 4.72 -25.93
C ASN A 284 4.98 5.05 -24.99
N ALA A 285 5.05 6.26 -24.40
CA ALA A 285 4.01 6.80 -23.53
C ALA A 285 2.64 6.88 -24.20
N LYS A 286 2.60 7.32 -25.47
CA LYS A 286 1.36 7.45 -26.24
C LYS A 286 0.64 6.11 -26.39
N ALA A 287 1.36 5.08 -26.84
CA ALA A 287 0.79 3.76 -27.02
C ALA A 287 0.26 3.17 -25.71
N PHE A 288 0.97 3.40 -24.59
CA PHE A 288 0.47 2.98 -23.28
C PHE A 288 -0.83 3.69 -22.89
N LEU A 289 -0.91 5.02 -23.04
CA LEU A 289 -2.12 5.79 -22.71
C LEU A 289 -3.31 5.38 -23.59
N GLU A 290 -3.10 5.24 -24.91
CA GLU A 290 -4.13 4.76 -25.84
C GLU A 290 -4.61 3.36 -25.46
N PHE A 291 -3.71 2.47 -25.08
CA PHE A 291 -4.04 1.13 -24.60
C PHE A 291 -4.85 1.17 -23.30
N ALA A 292 -4.43 1.97 -22.31
CA ALA A 292 -5.12 2.10 -21.03
C ALA A 292 -6.57 2.60 -21.20
N ILE A 293 -6.79 3.56 -22.11
CA ILE A 293 -8.12 4.07 -22.47
C ILE A 293 -8.95 2.97 -23.16
N ALA A 294 -8.40 2.34 -24.20
CA ALA A 294 -9.11 1.36 -25.03
C ALA A 294 -9.55 0.11 -24.23
N HIS A 295 -8.79 -0.22 -23.19
CA HIS A 295 -9.04 -1.38 -22.33
C HIS A 295 -9.62 -1.01 -20.96
N HIS A 296 -10.11 0.24 -20.81
CA HIS A 296 -10.83 0.71 -19.62
C HIS A 296 -10.10 0.45 -18.30
N ASP A 297 -8.80 0.77 -18.23
CA ASP A 297 -8.08 0.69 -16.96
C ASP A 297 -8.76 1.56 -15.90
N ASN A 298 -9.06 0.96 -14.76
CA ASN A 298 -9.80 1.57 -13.65
C ASN A 298 -8.97 1.65 -12.36
N ASN A 299 -7.65 1.53 -12.49
CA ASN A 299 -6.75 1.51 -11.36
C ASN A 299 -6.31 2.94 -10.97
N GLU A 300 -6.95 3.52 -9.95
CA GLU A 300 -6.60 4.85 -9.44
C GLU A 300 -5.12 4.94 -9.04
N ASN A 301 -4.57 3.89 -8.42
CA ASN A 301 -3.16 3.89 -8.04
C ASN A 301 -2.24 4.02 -9.25
N ARG A 302 -2.58 3.38 -10.39
CA ARG A 302 -1.86 3.53 -11.66
C ARG A 302 -1.94 4.96 -12.16
N VAL A 303 -3.13 5.56 -12.19
CA VAL A 303 -3.33 6.97 -12.54
C VAL A 303 -2.54 7.91 -11.61
N ARG A 304 -2.39 7.58 -10.33
CA ARG A 304 -1.61 8.39 -9.39
C ARG A 304 -0.11 8.30 -9.69
N TYR A 305 0.49 7.11 -9.68
CA TYR A 305 1.94 7.00 -9.85
C TYR A 305 2.41 7.29 -11.27
N MET A 306 1.60 7.02 -12.29
CA MET A 306 2.00 7.29 -13.68
C MET A 306 2.09 8.78 -13.98
N THR A 307 1.42 9.65 -13.21
CA THR A 307 1.57 11.10 -13.34
C THR A 307 3.02 11.51 -13.07
N PHE A 308 3.68 10.83 -12.13
CA PHE A 308 5.08 11.06 -11.82
C PHE A 308 6.00 10.49 -12.90
N TYR A 309 5.81 9.22 -13.30
CA TYR A 309 6.69 8.57 -14.29
C TYR A 309 6.58 9.23 -15.67
N LEU A 310 5.37 9.51 -16.13
CA LEU A 310 5.12 10.19 -17.41
C LEU A 310 5.37 11.70 -17.35
N GLY A 311 5.74 12.27 -16.20
CA GLY A 311 5.83 13.72 -16.01
C GLY A 311 6.71 14.43 -17.04
N LEU A 312 7.85 13.84 -17.41
CA LEU A 312 8.72 14.39 -18.46
C LEU A 312 8.11 14.27 -19.85
N ASP A 313 7.41 13.17 -20.15
CA ASP A 313 6.75 12.96 -21.44
C ASP A 313 5.58 13.94 -21.62
N LEU A 314 4.76 14.09 -20.57
CA LEU A 314 3.63 15.02 -20.52
C LEU A 314 4.06 16.49 -20.66
N GLN A 315 5.26 16.84 -20.18
CA GLN A 315 5.83 18.19 -20.37
C GLN A 315 6.27 18.45 -21.81
N LYS A 316 6.79 17.42 -22.50
CA LYS A 316 7.32 17.54 -23.86
C LYS A 316 6.23 17.51 -24.93
N ASP A 317 5.15 16.77 -24.71
CA ASP A 317 4.08 16.57 -25.68
C ASP A 317 2.71 16.89 -25.05
N PRO A 318 2.13 18.07 -25.36
CA PRO A 318 0.80 18.44 -24.88
C PRO A 318 -0.31 17.45 -25.24
N SER A 319 -0.20 16.72 -26.36
CA SER A 319 -1.23 15.74 -26.75
C SER A 319 -1.32 14.55 -25.80
N LEU A 320 -0.23 14.24 -25.08
CA LEU A 320 -0.23 13.20 -24.06
C LEU A 320 -1.01 13.63 -22.81
N LYS A 321 -1.10 14.94 -22.51
CA LYS A 321 -1.92 15.43 -21.39
C LYS A 321 -3.40 15.19 -21.65
N ASP A 322 -3.86 15.39 -22.88
CA ASP A 322 -5.25 15.12 -23.27
C ASP A 322 -5.59 13.63 -23.13
N LEU A 323 -4.69 12.75 -23.59
CA LEU A 323 -4.84 11.31 -23.41
C LEU A 323 -4.83 10.93 -21.92
N TYR A 324 -3.93 11.53 -21.13
CA TYR A 324 -3.87 11.27 -19.70
C TYR A 324 -5.15 11.70 -18.98
N ALA A 325 -5.64 12.91 -19.26
CA ALA A 325 -6.88 13.42 -18.70
C ALA A 325 -8.07 12.52 -19.05
N LYS A 326 -8.15 12.07 -20.32
CA LYS A 326 -9.16 11.11 -20.78
C LYS A 326 -9.06 9.75 -20.10
N TRP A 327 -7.85 9.26 -19.84
CA TRP A 327 -7.65 8.02 -19.09
C TRP A 327 -8.06 8.17 -17.62
N ALA A 328 -7.71 9.29 -16.97
CA ALA A 328 -7.95 9.51 -15.56
C ALA A 328 -9.43 9.80 -15.22
N GLU A 329 -10.19 10.42 -16.14
CA GLU A 329 -11.58 10.84 -15.92
C GLU A 329 -12.54 9.73 -15.42
N PRO A 330 -12.60 8.54 -16.03
CA PRO A 330 -13.47 7.46 -15.54
C PRO A 330 -12.94 6.78 -14.27
N VAL A 331 -11.69 7.06 -13.86
CA VAL A 331 -11.03 6.39 -12.73
C VAL A 331 -11.20 7.18 -11.44
N LEU A 332 -11.05 8.51 -11.50
CA LEU A 332 -11.12 9.38 -10.32
C LEU A 332 -12.56 9.67 -9.89
N ASN A 333 -12.75 9.71 -8.56
CA ASN A 333 -14.01 10.07 -7.92
C ASN A 333 -13.77 10.93 -6.65
N GLU A 334 -14.84 11.36 -6.00
CA GLU A 334 -14.80 12.19 -4.79
C GLU A 334 -14.11 11.54 -3.57
N HIS A 335 -13.86 10.23 -3.61
CA HIS A 335 -13.14 9.49 -2.58
C HIS A 335 -11.70 9.14 -2.97
N SER A 336 -11.25 9.54 -4.17
CA SER A 336 -9.87 9.38 -4.60
C SER A 336 -8.89 10.17 -3.72
N SER A 337 -7.62 9.79 -3.74
CA SER A 337 -6.63 10.40 -2.86
C SER A 337 -6.46 11.90 -3.13
N LEU A 338 -6.22 12.67 -2.06
CA LEU A 338 -6.01 14.12 -2.17
C LEU A 338 -4.87 14.45 -3.14
N GLU A 339 -3.78 13.68 -3.09
CA GLU A 339 -2.63 13.81 -3.99
C GLU A 339 -3.03 13.60 -5.46
N ALA A 340 -3.79 12.55 -5.77
CA ALA A 340 -4.21 12.25 -7.14
C ALA A 340 -5.12 13.35 -7.67
N LEU A 341 -6.12 13.75 -6.88
CA LEU A 341 -7.06 14.81 -7.22
C LEU A 341 -6.34 16.15 -7.44
N GLN A 342 -5.44 16.53 -6.54
CA GLN A 342 -4.71 17.79 -6.64
C GLN A 342 -3.78 17.80 -7.87
N SER A 343 -2.96 16.78 -8.06
CA SER A 343 -2.03 16.71 -9.20
C SER A 343 -2.77 16.76 -10.53
N LEU A 344 -3.89 16.03 -10.65
CA LEU A 344 -4.66 16.00 -11.88
C LEU A 344 -5.51 17.24 -12.09
N ALA A 345 -5.99 17.89 -11.02
CA ALA A 345 -6.61 19.21 -11.11
C ALA A 345 -5.64 20.21 -11.77
N TYR A 346 -4.40 20.31 -11.26
CA TYR A 346 -3.39 21.19 -11.83
C TYR A 346 -3.01 20.83 -13.27
N MET A 347 -2.94 19.54 -13.61
CA MET A 347 -2.67 19.10 -14.98
C MET A 347 -3.78 19.53 -15.95
N CYS A 348 -5.04 19.42 -15.53
CA CYS A 348 -6.21 19.68 -16.36
C CYS A 348 -6.55 21.17 -16.51
N LYS A 349 -5.95 22.05 -15.69
CA LYS A 349 -6.24 23.50 -15.69
C LYS A 349 -6.20 24.11 -17.08
N ASP A 350 -5.18 23.73 -17.85
CA ASP A 350 -4.97 24.19 -19.21
C ASP A 350 -5.48 23.09 -20.15
N GLY A 351 -6.60 23.35 -20.83
CA GLY A 351 -7.20 22.42 -21.81
C GLY A 351 -8.46 21.68 -21.34
N HIS A 352 -8.61 21.42 -20.04
CA HIS A 352 -9.76 20.69 -19.47
C HIS A 352 -10.34 21.38 -18.21
N PRO A 353 -10.79 22.64 -18.30
CA PRO A 353 -11.15 23.46 -17.14
C PRO A 353 -12.30 22.88 -16.29
N GLU A 354 -13.28 22.22 -16.91
CA GLU A 354 -14.39 21.58 -16.19
C GLU A 354 -13.92 20.39 -15.34
N GLN A 355 -13.00 19.57 -15.89
CA GLN A 355 -12.38 18.48 -15.13
C GLN A 355 -11.52 19.03 -13.98
N ALA A 356 -10.73 20.07 -14.25
CA ALA A 356 -9.94 20.74 -13.21
C ALA A 356 -10.81 21.28 -12.07
N LYS A 357 -11.95 21.91 -12.41
CA LYS A 357 -12.93 22.42 -11.44
C LYS A 357 -13.54 21.29 -10.60
N LYS A 358 -13.89 20.18 -11.23
CA LYS A 358 -14.38 18.96 -10.55
C LYS A 358 -13.35 18.46 -9.53
N TYR A 359 -12.11 18.25 -9.96
CA TYR A 359 -11.04 17.72 -9.12
C TYR A 359 -10.63 18.66 -7.99
N PHE A 360 -10.53 19.97 -8.23
CA PHE A 360 -10.27 20.95 -7.17
C PHE A 360 -11.40 20.99 -6.14
N THR A 361 -12.66 20.83 -6.57
CA THR A 361 -13.80 20.76 -5.66
C THR A 361 -13.70 19.55 -4.73
N TRP A 362 -13.42 18.37 -5.28
CA TRP A 362 -13.24 17.15 -4.48
C TRP A 362 -12.02 17.23 -3.55
N ALA A 363 -10.88 17.70 -4.07
CA ALA A 363 -9.67 17.91 -3.28
C ALA A 363 -9.91 18.89 -2.11
N MET A 364 -10.65 19.97 -2.35
CA MET A 364 -11.00 20.95 -1.32
C MET A 364 -11.87 20.33 -0.22
N THR A 365 -12.87 19.52 -0.58
CA THR A 365 -13.71 18.80 0.39
C THR A 365 -12.88 17.87 1.27
N ILE A 366 -11.98 17.09 0.67
CA ILE A 366 -11.09 16.20 1.41
C ILE A 366 -10.15 17.02 2.31
N ALA A 367 -9.51 18.06 1.80
CA ALA A 367 -8.63 18.93 2.57
C ALA A 367 -9.35 19.56 3.77
N ALA A 368 -10.58 20.04 3.58
CA ALA A 368 -11.42 20.58 4.66
C ALA A 368 -11.71 19.53 5.74
N SER A 369 -12.07 18.30 5.33
CA SER A 369 -12.32 17.19 6.26
C SER A 369 -11.08 16.82 7.10
N MET A 370 -9.89 17.08 6.56
CA MET A 370 -8.61 16.87 7.23
C MET A 370 -8.14 18.09 8.02
N GLY A 371 -8.94 19.17 8.12
CA GLY A 371 -8.54 20.42 8.77
C GLY A 371 -7.36 21.13 8.08
N ASN A 372 -7.08 20.82 6.83
CA ASN A 372 -6.06 21.50 6.03
C ASN A 372 -6.63 22.81 5.46
N SER A 373 -5.76 23.79 5.18
CA SER A 373 -6.19 25.05 4.55
C SER A 373 -6.82 24.80 3.18
N THR A 374 -7.93 25.49 2.91
CA THR A 374 -8.67 25.42 1.65
C THR A 374 -8.48 26.63 0.74
N GLU A 375 -7.74 27.65 1.21
CA GLU A 375 -7.59 28.94 0.52
C GLU A 375 -7.03 28.80 -0.89
N ASN A 376 -6.03 27.93 -1.07
CA ASN A 376 -5.43 27.68 -2.39
C ASN A 376 -6.44 27.05 -3.36
N TYR A 377 -7.26 26.10 -2.90
CA TYR A 377 -8.28 25.49 -3.75
C TYR A 377 -9.35 26.50 -4.16
N GLN A 378 -9.81 27.33 -3.22
CA GLN A 378 -10.77 28.41 -3.51
C GLN A 378 -10.20 29.40 -4.53
N LYS A 379 -8.92 29.76 -4.39
CA LYS A 379 -8.20 30.63 -5.32
C LYS A 379 -8.05 30.01 -6.72
N GLU A 380 -7.79 28.71 -6.83
CA GLU A 380 -7.70 28.05 -8.12
C GLU A 380 -9.08 27.90 -8.77
N LEU A 381 -10.12 27.56 -8.00
CA LEU A 381 -11.50 27.46 -8.48
C LEU A 381 -12.02 28.80 -9.01
N SER A 382 -11.68 29.93 -8.38
CA SER A 382 -12.11 31.25 -8.85
C SER A 382 -11.48 31.67 -10.19
N LYS A 383 -10.32 31.10 -10.54
CA LYS A 383 -9.65 31.33 -11.83
C LYS A 383 -10.22 30.48 -12.98
N LEU A 384 -10.95 29.41 -12.65
CA LEU A 384 -11.55 28.47 -13.59
C LEU A 384 -13.02 28.81 -13.90
N ASN A 385 -13.56 29.88 -13.32
CA ASN A 385 -14.93 30.35 -13.52
C ASN A 385 -15.06 31.34 -14.67
#